data_AF-A0A2H6MZ37-F1
#
_entry.id   AF-A0A2H6MZ37-F1
#
_cell.length_a   1.000
_cell.length_b   1.000
_cell.length_c   1.000
_cell.angle_alpha   90.00
_cell.angle_beta   90.00
_cell.angle_gamma   90.00
#
_symmetry.space_group_name_H-M   'P 1'
#
loop_
_entity.id
_entity.type
_entity.pdbx_description
1 polymer ?
#
loop_
_entity_poly.entity_id
_entity_poly.type
_entity_poly.pdbx_seq_one_letter_code
_entity_poly.pdbx_strand_id
1 'polypeptide(L)'
;KPLLVFRGDQPTRTEGVPLPLATETVDVRRFDRIPKLDLPNLIQRKAISGYAGFIPCFTWIMGVNYLKGVKDAMNNFDRNQERLRNPIYSFGQRLPHTYWPNTKIYNSRGLVPFYTGFVPTIRESYALTFGNSTRKAFYDEVQRRQNTG
;
A
#
# COMPACT_ATOMS: atom_id res chain seq x y z
N LYS A 1 61.61 12.15 -51.39
CA LYS A 1 60.38 12.20 -50.56
C LYS A 1 60.56 11.25 -49.37
N PRO A 2 60.93 11.74 -48.17
CA PRO A 2 60.98 10.89 -46.97
C PRO A 2 59.69 11.00 -46.13
N LEU A 3 59.31 9.87 -45.53
CA LEU A 3 58.17 9.66 -44.62
C LEU A 3 58.30 10.49 -43.33
N LEU A 4 57.19 11.12 -42.91
CA LEU A 4 57.05 11.69 -41.56
C LEU A 4 56.53 10.63 -40.59
N VAL A 5 57.32 10.39 -39.54
CA VAL A 5 57.05 9.49 -38.41
C VAL A 5 56.06 10.15 -37.46
N PHE A 6 54.95 9.48 -37.15
CA PHE A 6 54.02 9.89 -36.09
C PHE A 6 54.69 9.74 -34.72
N ARG A 7 54.86 10.84 -33.98
CA ARG A 7 55.16 10.78 -32.53
C ARG A 7 53.88 10.37 -31.81
N GLY A 8 53.94 9.27 -31.06
CA GLY A 8 52.91 8.91 -30.09
C GLY A 8 53.04 9.79 -28.86
N ASP A 9 51.95 10.47 -28.47
CA ASP A 9 51.83 11.09 -27.16
C ASP A 9 51.68 9.99 -26.09
N GLN A 10 52.56 10.03 -25.09
CA GLN A 10 52.47 9.22 -23.88
C GLN A 10 51.48 9.88 -22.91
N PRO A 11 50.53 9.16 -22.29
CA PRO A 11 49.67 9.73 -21.28
C PRO A 11 50.48 10.00 -19.99
N THR A 12 50.57 11.27 -19.61
CA THR A 12 51.19 11.71 -18.36
C THR A 12 50.33 11.28 -17.17
N ARG A 13 50.89 10.42 -16.32
CA ARG A 13 50.31 9.98 -15.04
C ARG A 13 50.13 11.19 -14.12
N THR A 14 48.90 11.64 -13.94
CA THR A 14 48.56 12.70 -12.98
C THR A 14 48.75 12.15 -11.57
N GLU A 15 49.68 12.75 -10.83
CA GLU A 15 49.97 12.41 -9.44
C GLU A 15 48.72 12.58 -8.58
N GLY A 16 48.41 11.57 -7.76
CA GLY A 16 47.22 11.54 -6.92
C GLY A 16 47.34 12.54 -5.77
N VAL A 17 46.41 13.49 -5.73
CA VAL A 17 46.14 14.30 -4.53
C VAL A 17 45.65 13.34 -3.43
N PRO A 18 46.27 13.30 -2.23
CA PRO A 18 45.75 12.50 -1.13
C PRO A 18 44.40 13.08 -0.70
N LEU A 19 43.33 12.31 -0.94
CA LEU A 19 42.02 12.60 -0.36
C LEU A 19 42.15 12.47 1.17
N PRO A 20 41.65 13.42 1.97
CA PRO A 20 41.63 13.25 3.41
C PRO A 20 40.82 12.00 3.73
N LEU A 21 41.45 11.05 4.42
CA LEU A 21 40.82 9.89 5.03
C LEU A 21 39.98 10.37 6.23
N ALA A 22 38.92 11.10 5.96
CA ALA A 22 37.81 11.27 6.89
C ALA A 22 36.83 10.15 6.60
N THR A 23 37.19 8.93 7.00
CA THR A 23 36.20 7.88 7.18
C THR A 23 35.34 8.30 8.36
N GLU A 24 34.36 9.16 8.14
CA GLU A 24 33.21 9.24 9.02
C GLU A 24 32.59 7.85 8.99
N THR A 25 32.93 7.03 9.97
CA THR A 25 32.28 5.74 10.17
C THR A 25 30.81 6.06 10.36
N VAL A 26 30.00 5.81 9.32
CA VAL A 26 28.54 5.94 9.40
C VAL A 26 28.11 5.03 10.54
N ASP A 27 27.75 5.64 11.67
CA ASP A 27 27.29 4.92 12.84
C ASP A 27 25.98 4.21 12.49
N VAL A 28 26.09 2.92 12.17
CA VAL A 28 24.97 2.07 11.78
C VAL A 28 23.95 2.00 12.91
N ARG A 29 24.38 2.16 14.18
CA ARG A 29 23.51 2.14 15.36
C ARG A 29 22.52 3.30 15.40
N ARG A 30 22.80 4.39 14.69
CA ARG A 30 21.87 5.51 14.54
C ARG A 30 20.59 5.12 13.80
N PHE A 31 20.65 4.08 12.96
CA PHE A 31 19.50 3.56 12.20
C PHE A 31 18.72 2.47 12.94
N ASP A 32 19.20 1.98 14.10
CA ASP A 32 18.52 0.95 14.89
C ASP A 32 17.21 1.46 15.53
N ARG A 33 17.05 2.78 15.62
CA ARG A 33 15.81 3.40 16.11
C ARG A 33 14.89 3.71 14.95
N ILE A 34 13.81 2.93 14.84
CA ILE A 34 12.69 3.23 13.95
C ILE A 34 12.18 4.64 14.31
N PRO A 35 12.21 5.61 13.38
CA PRO A 35 11.72 6.96 13.67
C PRO A 35 10.22 6.89 13.95
N LYS A 36 9.80 7.46 15.09
CA LYS A 36 8.36 7.66 15.36
C LYS A 36 7.84 8.64 14.32
N LEU A 37 6.85 8.20 13.55
CA LEU A 37 6.32 8.93 12.40
C LEU A 37 4.84 9.23 12.66
N ASP A 38 4.46 10.49 12.49
CA ASP A 38 3.13 11.00 12.86
C ASP A 38 1.98 10.38 12.04
N LEU A 39 2.30 9.81 10.87
CA LEU A 39 1.36 9.09 10.00
C LEU A 39 1.83 7.65 9.71
N PRO A 40 0.88 6.70 9.52
CA PRO A 40 1.23 5.35 9.11
C PRO A 40 1.96 5.36 7.76
N ASN A 41 2.95 4.47 7.61
CA ASN A 41 3.72 4.23 6.37
C ASN A 41 4.62 5.36 5.86
N LEU A 42 4.89 6.40 6.65
CA LEU A 42 5.73 7.50 6.18
C LEU A 42 7.21 7.07 5.96
N ILE A 43 7.64 5.94 6.55
CA ILE A 43 8.94 5.28 6.27
C ILE A 43 8.96 4.74 4.84
N GLN A 44 7.86 4.12 4.38
CA GLN A 44 7.74 3.57 3.02
C GLN A 44 7.77 4.68 1.95
N ARG A 45 7.41 5.91 2.33
CA ARG A 45 7.45 7.09 1.44
C ARG A 45 8.81 7.78 1.37
N LYS A 46 9.72 7.49 2.31
CA LYS A 46 11.06 8.09 2.32
C LYS A 46 12.03 7.18 1.57
N ALA A 47 12.42 7.62 0.38
CA ALA A 47 13.48 6.95 -0.39
C ALA A 47 14.77 6.90 0.46
N ILE A 48 15.29 5.68 0.66
CA ILE A 48 16.54 5.45 1.38
C ILE A 48 17.68 5.55 0.37
N SER A 49 18.59 6.51 0.58
CA SER A 49 19.79 6.64 -0.25
C SER A 49 20.66 5.38 -0.14
N GLY A 50 21.14 4.85 -1.28
CA GLY A 50 21.96 3.64 -1.33
C GLY A 50 21.18 2.34 -1.48
N TYR A 51 19.84 2.38 -1.48
CA TYR A 51 19.03 1.22 -1.82
C TYR A 51 19.08 0.94 -3.33
N ALA A 52 19.72 -0.16 -3.74
CA ALA A 52 19.84 -0.58 -5.14
C ALA A 52 18.87 -1.72 -5.52
N GLY A 53 17.92 -2.07 -4.62
CA GLY A 53 16.93 -3.11 -4.86
C GLY A 53 15.81 -2.68 -5.82
N PHE A 54 14.87 -3.58 -6.06
CA PHE A 54 13.73 -3.33 -6.94
C PHE A 54 12.80 -2.23 -6.38
N ILE A 55 12.39 -1.31 -7.25
CA ILE A 55 11.41 -0.25 -6.97
C ILE A 55 10.29 -0.35 -8.01
N PRO A 56 9.03 -0.60 -7.59
CA PRO A 56 7.90 -0.66 -8.51
C PRO A 56 7.74 0.62 -9.32
N CYS A 57 7.38 0.49 -10.60
CA CYS A 57 7.13 1.61 -11.54
C CYS A 57 8.34 2.53 -11.83
N PHE A 58 9.51 2.29 -11.22
CA PHE A 58 10.70 3.13 -11.44
C PHE A 58 11.27 2.97 -12.85
N THR A 59 11.08 1.80 -13.48
CA THR A 59 11.54 1.54 -14.85
C THR A 59 10.94 2.45 -15.92
N TRP A 60 9.86 3.16 -15.62
CA TRP A 60 9.21 4.12 -16.53
C TRP A 60 9.57 5.57 -16.24
N ILE A 61 10.46 5.81 -15.28
CA ILE A 61 10.89 7.13 -14.85
C ILE A 61 12.33 7.36 -15.28
N MET A 62 12.53 8.31 -16.18
CA MET A 62 13.82 8.63 -16.80
C MET A 62 14.17 10.10 -16.60
N GLY A 63 15.47 10.42 -16.58
CA GLY A 63 15.95 11.81 -16.58
C GLY A 63 15.73 12.60 -15.28
N VAL A 64 15.49 11.92 -14.16
CA VAL A 64 15.31 12.55 -12.84
C VAL A 64 16.28 11.97 -11.81
N ASN A 65 16.61 12.76 -10.78
CA ASN A 65 17.40 12.28 -9.65
C ASN A 65 16.70 11.09 -8.97
N TYR A 66 17.48 10.11 -8.50
CA TYR A 66 16.99 8.88 -7.87
C TYR A 66 15.96 9.16 -6.77
N LEU A 67 16.23 10.05 -5.81
CA LEU A 67 15.29 10.37 -4.72
C LEU A 67 13.93 10.87 -5.24
N LYS A 68 13.94 11.67 -6.32
CA LYS A 68 12.72 12.19 -6.93
C LYS A 68 12.00 11.09 -7.70
N GLY A 69 12.74 10.32 -8.50
CA GLY A 69 12.18 9.21 -9.26
C GLY A 69 11.56 8.13 -8.38
N VAL A 70 12.18 7.77 -7.25
CA VAL A 70 11.60 6.80 -6.31
C VAL A 70 10.28 7.30 -5.75
N LYS A 71 10.20 8.58 -5.35
CA LYS A 71 8.96 9.17 -4.82
C LYS A 71 7.85 9.14 -5.87
N ASP A 72 8.16 9.53 -7.10
CA ASP A 72 7.20 9.55 -8.20
C ASP A 72 6.76 8.12 -8.58
N ALA A 73 7.68 7.15 -8.56
CA ALA A 73 7.38 5.74 -8.82
C ALA A 73 6.44 5.15 -7.76
N MET A 74 6.76 5.38 -6.48
CA MET A 74 5.96 4.91 -5.36
C MET A 74 4.56 5.53 -5.36
N ASN A 75 4.45 6.83 -5.63
CA ASN A 75 3.14 7.50 -5.75
C ASN A 75 2.28 6.90 -6.88
N ASN A 76 2.88 6.59 -8.04
CA ASN A 76 2.17 5.95 -9.14
C ASN A 76 1.75 4.51 -8.81
N PHE A 77 2.63 3.77 -8.14
CA PHE A 77 2.33 2.42 -7.67
C PHE A 77 1.15 2.43 -6.69
N ASP A 78 1.17 3.30 -5.68
CA ASP A 78 0.10 3.43 -4.68
C ASP A 78 -1.24 3.74 -5.34
N ARG A 79 -1.29 4.72 -6.25
CA ARG A 79 -2.52 5.05 -7.01
C ARG A 79 -3.04 3.87 -7.82
N ASN A 80 -2.14 3.11 -8.44
CA ASN A 80 -2.53 1.91 -9.19
C ASN A 80 -3.04 0.81 -8.26
N GLN A 81 -2.41 0.60 -7.10
CA GLN A 81 -2.87 -0.35 -6.09
C GLN A 81 -4.24 0.03 -5.55
N GLU A 82 -4.46 1.32 -5.26
CA GLU A 82 -5.77 1.84 -4.83
C GLU A 82 -6.84 1.58 -5.88
N ARG A 83 -6.56 1.88 -7.16
CA ARG A 83 -7.49 1.64 -8.27
C ARG A 83 -7.81 0.16 -8.46
N LEU A 84 -6.81 -0.72 -8.33
CA LEU A 84 -6.99 -2.17 -8.47
C LEU A 84 -7.75 -2.78 -7.29
N ARG A 85 -7.47 -2.31 -6.07
CA ARG A 85 -8.14 -2.78 -4.85
C ARG A 85 -9.54 -2.22 -4.68
N ASN A 86 -9.82 -1.06 -5.28
CA ASN A 86 -11.09 -0.37 -5.17
C ASN A 86 -11.68 -0.08 -6.57
N PRO A 87 -12.32 -1.07 -7.21
CA PRO A 87 -12.85 -0.94 -8.57
C PRO A 87 -14.02 0.06 -8.72
N ILE A 88 -14.49 0.70 -7.63
CA ILE A 88 -15.55 1.73 -7.63
C ILE A 88 -14.96 3.10 -7.20
N TYR A 89 -13.84 3.50 -7.79
CA TYR A 89 -13.20 4.79 -7.50
C TYR A 89 -13.33 5.74 -8.69
N SER A 90 -14.51 6.35 -8.85
CA SER A 90 -14.68 7.58 -9.63
C SER A 90 -14.61 8.78 -8.68
N PHE A 91 -13.64 9.64 -8.94
CA PHE A 91 -13.41 10.98 -8.40
C PHE A 91 -14.47 11.54 -7.41
N GLY A 92 -14.07 11.73 -6.15
CA GLY A 92 -14.65 12.75 -5.27
C GLY A 92 -15.73 12.32 -4.27
N GLN A 93 -16.18 11.06 -4.26
CA GLN A 93 -17.11 10.59 -3.23
C GLN A 93 -16.37 9.81 -2.16
N ARG A 94 -16.35 10.38 -0.95
CA ARG A 94 -15.96 9.70 0.30
C ARG A 94 -16.63 8.33 0.31
N LEU A 95 -15.85 7.25 0.46
CA LEU A 95 -16.41 5.94 0.76
C LEU A 95 -17.42 6.13 1.90
N PRO A 96 -18.67 5.62 1.82
CA PRO A 96 -19.48 5.55 3.01
C PRO A 96 -18.63 4.88 4.09
N HIS A 97 -18.75 5.36 5.34
CA HIS A 97 -18.05 4.85 6.53
C HIS A 97 -18.53 3.42 6.87
N THR A 98 -18.48 2.56 5.87
CA THR A 98 -18.86 1.17 5.90
C THR A 98 -18.10 0.60 4.71
N TYR A 99 -16.87 0.18 4.97
CA TYR A 99 -16.01 -0.60 4.07
C TYR A 99 -16.70 -1.87 3.55
N TRP A 100 -17.85 -2.22 4.13
CA TRP A 100 -18.77 -3.22 3.66
C TRP A 100 -19.88 -2.53 2.86
N PRO A 101 -20.22 -2.98 1.64
CA PRO A 101 -21.51 -2.62 1.09
C PRO A 101 -22.56 -2.92 2.17
N ASN A 102 -23.60 -2.10 2.25
CA ASN A 102 -24.72 -2.25 3.17
C ASN A 102 -25.55 -3.52 2.86
N THR A 103 -24.87 -4.62 2.52
CA THR A 103 -25.36 -5.98 2.45
C THR A 103 -25.56 -6.43 3.88
N LYS A 104 -26.69 -6.03 4.46
CA LYS A 104 -27.18 -6.70 5.65
C LYS A 104 -27.21 -8.20 5.33
N ILE A 105 -26.45 -8.98 6.09
CA ILE A 105 -26.38 -10.44 5.99
C ILE A 105 -27.78 -11.05 6.06
N TYR A 106 -28.67 -10.39 6.81
CA TYR A 106 -30.09 -10.69 6.94
C TYR A 106 -30.91 -9.54 6.36
N ASN A 107 -31.88 -9.86 5.50
CA ASN A 107 -32.89 -8.92 5.01
C ASN A 107 -34.30 -9.49 5.26
N SER A 108 -35.34 -8.72 4.94
CA SER A 108 -36.74 -9.17 5.08
C SER A 108 -37.08 -10.41 4.25
N ARG A 109 -36.30 -10.71 3.19
CA ARG A 109 -36.43 -11.91 2.36
C ARG A 109 -35.69 -13.12 2.93
N GLY A 110 -34.85 -12.94 3.95
CA GLY A 110 -34.07 -13.98 4.61
C GLY A 110 -32.56 -13.71 4.58
N LEU A 111 -31.79 -14.77 4.77
CA LEU A 111 -30.33 -14.75 4.71
C LEU A 111 -29.81 -14.63 3.27
N VAL A 112 -28.71 -13.90 3.06
CA VAL A 112 -27.99 -13.88 1.78
C VAL A 112 -27.54 -15.30 1.38
N PRO A 113 -27.73 -15.72 0.12
CA PRO A 113 -27.30 -17.04 -0.34
C PRO A 113 -25.82 -17.32 0.01
N PHE A 114 -25.51 -18.57 0.35
CA PHE A 114 -24.17 -19.06 0.71
C PHE A 114 -23.54 -18.45 1.97
N TYR A 115 -24.27 -17.65 2.75
CA TYR A 115 -23.79 -17.29 4.07
C TYR A 115 -23.85 -18.51 5.01
N THR A 116 -22.70 -18.87 5.56
CA THR A 116 -22.51 -20.02 6.45
C THR A 116 -22.14 -19.61 7.88
N GLY A 117 -22.19 -18.30 8.17
CA GLY A 117 -21.84 -17.77 9.48
C GLY A 117 -22.97 -17.86 10.50
N PHE A 118 -22.79 -17.13 11.60
CA PHE A 118 -23.69 -17.14 12.75
C PHE A 118 -25.00 -16.38 12.49
N VAL A 119 -26.13 -17.06 12.72
CA VAL A 119 -27.49 -16.50 12.72
C VAL A 119 -27.97 -16.32 14.17
N PRO A 120 -28.29 -15.08 14.62
CA PRO A 120 -28.90 -14.85 15.93
C PRO A 120 -30.24 -15.59 16.07
N THR A 121 -30.61 -15.95 17.30
CA THR A 121 -31.91 -16.58 17.67
C THR A 121 -32.26 -17.91 16.98
N ILE A 122 -31.39 -18.43 16.09
CA ILE A 122 -31.63 -19.69 15.38
C ILE A 122 -31.65 -20.90 16.32
N ARG A 123 -30.87 -20.84 17.40
CA ARG A 123 -30.81 -21.91 18.42
C ARG A 123 -32.10 -22.04 19.23
N GLU A 124 -32.87 -20.95 19.33
CA GLU A 124 -34.12 -20.88 20.08
C GLU A 124 -35.35 -21.03 19.17
N SER A 125 -35.14 -21.03 17.85
CA SER A 125 -36.19 -21.10 16.83
C SER A 125 -36.35 -22.54 16.33
N TYR A 126 -37.29 -23.27 16.93
CA TYR A 126 -37.66 -24.63 16.54
C TYR A 126 -38.89 -24.66 15.61
N ALA A 127 -39.15 -25.81 14.99
CA ALA A 127 -40.30 -26.05 14.10
C ALA A 127 -40.38 -25.14 12.85
N LEU A 128 -39.29 -24.43 12.51
CA LEU A 128 -39.19 -23.60 11.31
C LEU A 128 -38.09 -24.13 10.38
N THR A 129 -38.27 -23.93 9.08
CA THR A 129 -37.19 -24.14 8.11
C THR A 129 -36.11 -23.08 8.28
N PHE A 130 -34.88 -23.38 7.88
CA PHE A 130 -33.74 -22.45 7.99
C PHE A 130 -34.03 -21.06 7.39
N GLY A 131 -34.71 -21.02 6.23
CA GLY A 131 -35.13 -19.76 5.60
C GLY A 131 -36.15 -18.97 6.42
N ASN A 132 -37.07 -19.66 7.10
CA ASN A 132 -38.06 -18.99 7.96
C ASN A 132 -37.44 -18.53 9.28
N SER A 133 -36.52 -19.30 9.87
CA SER A 133 -35.78 -18.92 11.08
C SER A 133 -34.94 -17.66 10.86
N THR A 134 -34.26 -17.55 9.71
CA THR A 134 -33.44 -16.37 9.38
C THR A 134 -34.28 -15.11 9.13
N ARG A 135 -35.50 -15.24 8.59
CA ARG A 135 -36.45 -14.11 8.50
C ARG A 135 -36.95 -13.68 9.87
N LYS A 136 -37.31 -14.64 10.73
CA LYS A 136 -37.73 -14.35 12.12
C LYS A 136 -36.65 -13.57 12.86
N ALA A 137 -35.39 -14.02 12.79
CA ALA A 137 -34.24 -13.32 13.38
C ALA A 137 -34.11 -11.86 12.89
N PHE A 138 -34.39 -11.60 11.60
CA PHE A 138 -34.39 -10.23 11.06
C PHE A 138 -35.49 -9.36 11.69
N TYR A 139 -36.70 -9.87 11.81
CA TYR A 139 -37.80 -9.11 12.42
C TYR A 139 -37.59 -8.89 13.91
N ASP A 140 -37.12 -9.91 14.65
CA ASP A 140 -36.76 -9.80 16.06
C ASP A 140 -35.72 -8.69 16.28
N GLU A 141 -34.70 -8.62 15.40
CA GLU A 141 -33.69 -7.56 15.38
C GLU A 141 -34.30 -6.17 15.12
N VAL A 142 -35.22 -6.04 14.16
CA VAL A 142 -35.91 -4.77 13.86
C VAL A 142 -36.75 -4.29 15.03
N GLN A 143 -37.52 -5.19 15.66
CA GLN A 143 -38.37 -4.87 16.81
C GLN A 143 -37.55 -4.37 18.01
N ARG A 144 -36.46 -5.07 18.33
CA ARG A 144 -35.56 -4.65 19.42
C ARG A 144 -34.97 -3.26 19.18
N ARG A 145 -34.65 -2.88 17.93
CA ARG A 145 -34.17 -1.52 17.61
C ARG A 145 -35.26 -0.47 17.82
N GLN A 146 -36.50 -0.76 17.45
CA GLN A 146 -37.64 0.14 17.66
C GLN A 146 -37.90 0.37 19.15
N ASN A 147 -37.70 -0.65 19.99
CA ASN A 147 -37.93 -0.56 21.43
C ASN A 147 -36.77 0.11 22.19
N THR A 148 -35.61 0.30 21.56
CA THR A 148 -34.40 0.87 22.21
C THR A 148 -34.18 2.35 21.82
N GLY A 149 -34.96 2.88 20.89
CA GLY A 149 -34.89 4.29 20.46
C GLY A 149 -36.01 5.11 21.06
#